data_AF-A0A353GDI5-F1
#
_entry.id   AF-A0A353GDI5-F1
#
_cell.length_a   1.000
_cell.length_b   1.000
_cell.length_c   1.000
_cell.angle_alpha   90.00
_cell.angle_beta   90.00
_cell.angle_gamma   90.00
#
_symmetry.space_group_name_H-M   'P 1'
#
loop_
_entity.id
_entity.type
_entity.pdbx_description
1 polymer ?
#
loop_
_entity_poly.entity_id
_entity_poly.type
_entity_poly.pdbx_seq_one_letter_code
_entity_poly.pdbx_strand_id
1 'polypeptide(L)'
;MQPCFPLSPGVARVDDRRVISDIIYVLKHGLQWRDAPKEYGPRKTLYNRFIRWSKMGIFNRIFEMLVDQAGPPDRLMIEATHLKAHRTAASLL
;
A
#
# COMPACT_ATOMS: atom_id res chain seq x y z
N MET A 1 -4.19 -14.03 17.35
CA MET A 1 -4.21 -12.98 16.31
C MET A 1 -4.72 -13.60 15.02
N GLN A 2 -5.75 -13.02 14.39
CA GLN A 2 -6.21 -13.49 13.07
C GLN A 2 -5.19 -13.10 11.98
N PRO A 3 -5.00 -13.93 10.94
CA PRO A 3 -4.12 -13.59 9.84
C PRO A 3 -4.66 -12.38 9.06
N CYS A 4 -3.85 -11.34 8.88
CA CYS A 4 -4.24 -10.16 8.10
C CYS A 4 -4.33 -10.41 6.60
N PHE A 5 -3.63 -11.41 6.10
CA PHE A 5 -3.66 -11.80 4.70
C PHE A 5 -4.65 -12.95 4.48
N PRO A 6 -5.34 -12.95 3.32
CA PRO A 6 -6.22 -14.05 2.96
C PRO A 6 -5.42 -15.33 2.74
N LEU A 7 -5.97 -16.45 3.18
CA LEU A 7 -5.40 -17.77 2.90
C LEU A 7 -5.51 -18.11 1.40
N SER A 8 -4.59 -18.94 0.89
CA SER A 8 -4.63 -19.47 -0.48
C SER A 8 -5.22 -20.86 -0.50
N PRO A 9 -6.28 -21.11 -1.28
CA PRO A 9 -6.52 -22.45 -1.77
C PRO A 9 -5.53 -22.74 -2.91
N GLY A 10 -4.68 -23.75 -2.74
CA GLY A 10 -3.76 -24.24 -3.79
C GLY A 10 -2.29 -23.89 -3.58
N VAL A 11 -1.58 -23.58 -4.68
CA VAL A 11 -0.12 -23.38 -4.72
C VAL A 11 0.35 -22.38 -3.66
N ALA A 12 1.45 -22.73 -2.97
CA ALA A 12 2.07 -21.90 -1.96
C ALA A 12 2.37 -20.50 -2.54
N ARG A 13 1.81 -19.47 -1.92
CA ARG A 13 2.04 -18.09 -2.32
C ARG A 13 3.45 -17.66 -1.95
N VAL A 14 4.01 -16.77 -2.78
CA VAL A 14 5.17 -15.96 -2.36
C VAL A 14 4.83 -15.27 -1.05
N ASP A 15 5.79 -15.30 -0.11
CA ASP A 15 5.66 -14.69 1.21
C ASP A 15 5.07 -13.28 1.15
N ASP A 16 3.94 -13.10 1.83
CA ASP A 16 3.18 -11.86 1.82
C ASP A 16 3.96 -10.72 2.46
N ARG A 17 4.85 -11.02 3.42
CA ARG A 17 5.72 -10.02 4.06
C ARG A 17 6.72 -9.45 3.06
N ARG A 18 7.35 -10.30 2.24
CA ARG A 18 8.24 -9.84 1.15
C ARG A 18 7.49 -8.96 0.16
N VAL A 19 6.30 -9.38 -0.27
CA VAL A 19 5.51 -8.59 -1.23
C VAL A 19 5.07 -7.24 -0.66
N ILE A 20 4.72 -7.17 0.63
CA ILE A 20 4.46 -5.88 1.29
C ILE A 20 5.71 -5.00 1.28
N SER A 21 6.87 -5.55 1.63
CA SER A 21 8.13 -4.78 1.63
C SER A 21 8.42 -4.17 0.26
N ASP A 22 8.24 -4.96 -0.80
CA ASP A 22 8.44 -4.51 -2.18
C ASP A 22 7.44 -3.40 -2.57
N ILE A 23 6.16 -3.55 -2.19
CA ILE A 23 5.13 -2.52 -2.42
C ILE A 23 5.48 -1.23 -1.67
N ILE A 24 5.84 -1.32 -0.39
CA ILE A 24 6.21 -0.17 0.44
C ILE A 24 7.42 0.55 -0.16
N TYR A 25 8.41 -0.17 -0.67
CA TYR A 25 9.56 0.44 -1.32
C TYR A 25 9.15 1.31 -2.51
N VAL A 26 8.30 0.78 -3.40
CA VAL A 26 7.79 1.52 -4.57
C VAL A 26 7.05 2.79 -4.13
N LEU A 27 6.15 2.67 -3.14
CA LEU A 27 5.35 3.80 -2.65
C LEU A 27 6.22 4.85 -1.94
N LYS A 28 7.16 4.43 -1.09
CA LYS A 28 8.04 5.32 -0.32
C LYS A 28 8.92 6.18 -1.21
N HIS A 29 9.35 5.65 -2.35
CA HIS A 29 10.23 6.35 -3.29
C HIS A 29 9.48 6.98 -4.47
N GLY A 30 8.14 6.86 -4.52
CA GLY A 30 7.33 7.42 -5.61
C GLY A 30 7.64 6.81 -6.98
N LEU A 31 8.07 5.55 -7.03
CA LEU A 31 8.47 4.88 -8.27
C LEU A 31 7.25 4.43 -9.09
N GLN A 32 7.42 4.36 -10.41
CA GLN A 32 6.47 3.60 -11.22
C GLN A 32 6.65 2.11 -10.91
N TRP A 33 5.56 1.33 -10.96
CA TRP A 33 5.62 -0.13 -10.73
C TRP A 33 6.61 -0.87 -11.64
N ARG A 34 6.88 -0.34 -12.84
CA ARG A 34 7.84 -0.91 -13.80
C ARG A 34 9.29 -0.67 -13.37
N ASP A 35 9.53 0.35 -12.56
CA ASP A 35 10.86 0.77 -12.13
C ASP A 35 11.24 0.19 -10.76
N ALA A 36 10.42 -0.73 -10.23
CA ALA A 36 10.76 -1.52 -9.06
C ALA A 36 12.06 -2.31 -9.30
N PRO A 37 12.97 -2.39 -8.31
CA PRO A 37 14.19 -3.18 -8.40
C PRO A 37 13.94 -4.64 -8.85
N LYS A 38 14.88 -5.21 -9.61
CA LYS A 38 14.72 -6.54 -10.22
C LYS A 38 14.73 -7.69 -9.21
N GLU A 39 15.33 -7.45 -8.04
CA GLU A 39 15.34 -8.35 -6.89
C GLU A 39 13.96 -8.49 -6.21
N TYR A 40 13.02 -7.60 -6.53
CA TYR A 40 11.64 -7.65 -6.05
C TYR A 40 10.73 -8.49 -6.94
N GLY A 41 9.52 -8.73 -6.45
CA GLY A 41 8.51 -9.48 -7.18
C GLY A 41 8.19 -8.86 -8.56
N PRO A 42 7.68 -9.65 -9.52
CA PRO A 42 7.32 -9.14 -10.84
C PRO A 42 6.37 -7.93 -10.75
N ARG A 43 6.62 -6.87 -11.54
CA ARG A 43 5.84 -5.62 -11.51
C ARG A 43 4.32 -5.82 -11.51
N LYS A 44 3.83 -6.78 -12.30
CA LYS A 44 2.40 -7.09 -12.43
C LYS A 44 1.85 -7.72 -11.15
N THR A 45 2.66 -8.54 -10.48
CA THR A 45 2.33 -9.15 -9.19
C THR A 45 2.22 -8.06 -8.11
N LEU A 46 3.19 -7.16 -8.01
CA LEU A 46 3.16 -6.06 -7.02
C LEU A 46 1.91 -5.19 -7.19
N TYR A 47 1.64 -4.74 -8.42
CA TYR A 47 0.45 -3.93 -8.72
C TYR A 47 -0.86 -4.66 -8.41
N ASN A 48 -1.01 -5.91 -8.88
CA ASN A 48 -2.24 -6.68 -8.65
C ASN A 48 -2.47 -6.97 -7.18
N ARG A 49 -1.40 -7.26 -6.43
CA ARG A 49 -1.43 -7.45 -4.97
C ARG A 49 -1.87 -6.17 -4.28
N PHE A 50 -1.24 -5.04 -4.61
CA PHE A 50 -1.60 -3.73 -4.08
C PHE A 50 -3.09 -3.45 -4.29
N ILE A 51 -3.59 -3.52 -5.53
CA ILE A 51 -5.00 -3.25 -5.81
C ILE A 51 -5.93 -4.20 -5.07
N ARG A 52 -5.65 -5.50 -5.07
CA ARG A 52 -6.49 -6.50 -4.39
C ARG A 52 -6.52 -6.26 -2.88
N TRP A 53 -5.36 -6.01 -2.27
CA TRP A 53 -5.25 -5.80 -0.83
C TRP A 53 -5.85 -4.47 -0.38
N SER A 54 -5.70 -3.40 -1.18
CA SER A 54 -6.40 -2.13 -0.96
C SER A 54 -7.91 -2.31 -0.96
N LYS A 55 -8.46 -3.02 -1.96
CA LYS A 55 -9.90 -3.31 -2.02
C LYS A 55 -10.41 -4.18 -0.86
N MET A 56 -9.55 -5.04 -0.31
CA MET A 56 -9.88 -5.88 0.84
C MET A 56 -9.68 -5.17 2.19
N GLY A 57 -9.18 -3.94 2.19
CA GLY A 57 -8.90 -3.18 3.42
C GLY A 57 -7.72 -3.73 4.23
N ILE A 58 -6.83 -4.51 3.62
CA ILE A 58 -5.72 -5.18 4.35
C ILE A 58 -4.74 -4.15 4.90
N PHE A 59 -4.44 -3.09 4.14
CA PHE A 59 -3.56 -2.02 4.62
C PHE A 59 -4.12 -1.32 5.85
N ASN A 60 -5.44 -1.07 5.89
CA ASN A 60 -6.09 -0.48 7.06
C ASN A 60 -5.98 -1.41 8.28
N ARG A 61 -6.26 -2.70 8.12
CA ARG A 61 -6.13 -3.68 9.21
C ARG A 61 -4.71 -3.77 9.75
N ILE A 62 -3.71 -3.78 8.87
CA ILE A 62 -2.30 -3.79 9.28
C ILE A 62 -1.98 -2.51 10.06
N PHE A 63 -2.41 -1.35 9.55
CA PHE A 63 -2.20 -0.07 10.22
C PHE A 63 -2.86 -0.03 11.61
N GLU A 64 -4.12 -0.44 11.71
CA GLU A 64 -4.87 -0.51 12.98
C GLU A 64 -4.15 -1.40 14.00
N MET A 65 -3.70 -2.60 13.61
CA MET A 65 -2.94 -3.47 14.50
C MET A 65 -1.60 -2.86 14.94
N LEU A 66 -0.91 -2.17 14.03
CA LEU A 66 0.37 -1.52 14.37
C LEU A 66 0.15 -0.35 15.32
N VAL A 67 -0.93 0.42 15.15
CA VAL A 67 -1.31 1.50 16.07
C VAL A 67 -1.69 0.95 17.44
N ASP A 68 -2.48 -0.12 17.49
CA ASP A 68 -2.85 -0.78 18.75
C ASP A 68 -1.62 -1.28 19.52
N GLN A 69 -0.62 -1.81 18.81
CA GLN A 69 0.65 -2.24 19.41
C GLN A 69 1.57 -1.08 19.83
N ALA A 70 1.58 0.02 19.08
CA ALA A 70 2.42 1.17 19.36
C ALA A 70 1.86 2.05 20.49
N GLY A 71 0.57 1.95 20.79
CA GLY A 71 -0.12 2.83 21.71
C GLY A 71 -0.42 4.21 21.10
N PRO A 72 -1.01 5.13 21.88
CA PRO A 72 -1.33 6.47 21.43
C PRO A 72 -0.07 7.19 20.91
N PRO A 73 -0.08 7.75 19.70
CA PRO A 73 1.08 8.47 19.20
C PRO A 73 1.29 9.77 19.99
N ASP A 74 2.54 10.05 20.38
CA ASP A 74 2.92 11.32 21.02
C ASP A 74 2.62 12.55 20.14
N ARG A 75 2.52 12.34 18.81
CA ARG A 75 2.20 13.37 17.82
C ARG A 75 1.37 12.79 16.69
N LEU A 76 0.17 13.33 16.48
CA LEU A 76 -0.69 13.02 15.34
C LEU A 76 -0.50 14.09 14.26
N MET A 77 0.09 13.74 13.12
CA MET A 77 0.17 14.64 11.95
C MET A 77 -0.91 14.25 10.94
N ILE A 78 -1.87 15.14 10.72
CA ILE A 78 -2.87 15.03 9.65
C ILE A 78 -2.30 15.77 8.44
N GLU A 79 -1.73 15.05 7.48
CA GLU A 79 -1.27 15.65 6.22
C GLU A 79 -2.46 15.86 5.28
N ALA A 80 -2.62 17.09 4.79
CA ALA A 80 -3.56 17.44 3.73
C ALA A 80 -2.76 17.79 2.46
N THR A 81 -2.83 16.94 1.43
CA THR A 81 -2.30 17.32 0.11
C THR A 81 -3.23 18.32 -0.56
N HIS A 82 -2.87 19.61 -0.51
CA HIS A 82 -3.52 20.66 -1.28
C HIS A 82 -2.92 20.70 -2.69
N LEU A 83 -3.63 20.16 -3.70
CA LEU A 83 -3.24 20.28 -5.11
C LEU A 83 -3.83 21.57 -5.70
N LYS A 84 -2.98 22.49 -6.15
CA LYS A 84 -3.42 23.68 -6.89
C LYS A 84 -3.86 23.27 -8.30
N ALA A 85 -5.14 23.40 -8.61
CA ALA A 85 -5.64 23.22 -9.97
C ALA A 85 -5.19 24.38 -10.89
N HIS A 86 -4.79 24.07 -12.12
CA HIS A 86 -4.57 25.08 -13.16
C HIS A 86 -5.92 25.71 -13.56
N ARG A 87 -5.96 27.01 -13.91
CA ARG A 87 -7.23 27.74 -14.17
C ARG A 87 -8.15 27.02 -15.17
N THR A 88 -7.56 26.34 -16.15
CA THR A 88 -8.28 25.62 -17.21
C THR A 88 -9.07 24.41 -16.69
N ALA A 89 -8.70 23.84 -15.54
CA ALA A 89 -9.44 22.74 -14.92
C ALA A 89 -10.70 23.19 -14.17
N ALA A 90 -10.90 24.50 -13.97
CA ALA A 90 -12.03 25.07 -13.24
C ALA A 90 -13.09 25.72 -14.16
N SER A 91 -12.92 25.67 -15.49
CA SER A 91 -13.82 26.29 -16.46
C SER A 91 -14.61 25.24 -17.25
N LEU A 92 -15.58 24.60 -16.59
CA LEU A 92 -16.73 23.95 -17.22
C LEU A 92 -17.96 24.21 -16.33
N LEU A 93 -18.40 25.46 -16.31
CA LEU A 93 -19.78 25.89 -16.09
C LEU A 93 -20.09 26.95 -17.14
#